data_AF-A0A5C6Q658-F1
#
_entry.id   AF-A0A5C6Q658-F1
#
_cell.length_a   1.000
_cell.length_b   1.000
_cell.length_c   1.000
_cell.angle_alpha   90.00
_cell.angle_beta   90.00
_cell.angle_gamma   90.00
#
_symmetry.space_group_name_H-M   'P 1'
#
loop_
_entity.id
_entity.type
_entity.pdbx_description
1 polymer ?
#
loop_
_entity_poly.entity_id
_entity_poly.type
_entity_poly.pdbx_seq_one_letter_code
_entity_poly.pdbx_strand_id
1 'polypeptide(L)'
;MLTQLKKIKKALISEGKLVKYLSYIVGEILLVAIGILIALQVDNWDKDQDNRKFERQYYQSMKTELLEDKKELIGQIEYGKRYKKQYNKAIDIINRHDRKKVNELGFIATELKNFSDFRRKSSIYQTLVNSGEIKHVQNHSIIGALQDLESEYLYIERLEDVHRQAAMDNLSTWVISAIQWQPFKVHKPELLYGHIVNNTFVLIVGLIDEKNQVYQNAIDIIDKIIEMLDK
;
A
#
# COMPACT_ATOMS: atom_id res chain seq x y z
N MET A 1 -46.42 -58.08 -32.30
CA MET A 1 -46.07 -56.87 -31.51
C MET A 1 -45.64 -55.68 -32.38
N LEU A 2 -44.74 -55.82 -33.36
CA LEU A 2 -44.29 -54.70 -34.23
C LEU A 2 -45.37 -54.12 -35.19
N THR A 3 -46.37 -54.90 -35.57
CA THR A 3 -47.42 -54.50 -36.54
C THR A 3 -48.52 -53.62 -35.94
N GLN A 4 -48.82 -53.77 -34.65
CA GLN A 4 -49.80 -52.93 -33.95
C GLN A 4 -49.25 -51.50 -33.69
N LEU A 5 -47.94 -51.40 -33.38
CA LEU A 5 -47.24 -50.11 -33.26
C LEU A 5 -47.25 -49.29 -34.57
N LYS A 6 -47.12 -49.95 -35.73
CA LYS A 6 -47.19 -49.28 -37.04
C LYS A 6 -48.58 -48.69 -37.32
N LYS A 7 -49.66 -49.35 -36.93
CA LYS A 7 -51.04 -48.83 -37.08
C LYS A 7 -51.31 -47.63 -36.17
N ILE A 8 -50.85 -47.68 -34.92
CA ILE A 8 -50.98 -46.58 -33.95
C ILE A 8 -50.19 -45.35 -34.44
N LYS A 9 -48.96 -45.55 -34.94
CA LYS A 9 -48.14 -44.46 -35.50
C LYS A 9 -48.79 -43.82 -36.74
N LYS A 10 -49.39 -44.63 -37.62
CA LYS A 10 -50.08 -44.13 -38.82
C LYS A 10 -51.36 -43.35 -38.48
N ALA A 11 -52.12 -43.78 -37.47
CA ALA A 11 -53.32 -43.09 -36.98
C ALA A 11 -53.00 -41.76 -36.28
N LEU A 12 -51.97 -41.72 -35.42
CA LEU A 12 -51.53 -40.50 -34.72
C LEU A 12 -50.97 -39.42 -35.66
N ILE A 13 -50.29 -39.83 -36.73
CA ILE A 13 -49.75 -38.92 -37.76
C ILE A 13 -50.89 -38.40 -38.68
N SER A 14 -51.86 -39.25 -39.01
CA SER A 14 -53.00 -38.94 -39.88
C SER A 14 -53.99 -37.94 -39.28
N GLU A 15 -54.06 -37.82 -37.95
CA GLU A 15 -55.05 -36.97 -37.27
C GLU A 15 -54.50 -35.60 -36.83
N GLY A 16 -53.24 -35.25 -37.17
CA GLY A 16 -52.62 -33.99 -36.74
C GLY A 16 -52.39 -33.85 -35.22
N LYS A 17 -52.84 -34.84 -34.43
CA LYS A 17 -52.75 -34.88 -32.97
C LYS A 17 -51.31 -34.92 -32.47
N LEU A 18 -50.38 -35.53 -33.22
CA LEU A 18 -48.95 -35.55 -32.90
C LEU A 18 -48.31 -34.16 -32.94
N VAL A 19 -48.63 -33.35 -33.95
CA VAL A 19 -48.14 -31.96 -34.06
C VAL A 19 -48.70 -31.12 -32.91
N LYS A 20 -49.98 -31.32 -32.58
CA LYS A 20 -50.65 -30.63 -31.48
C LYS A 20 -50.08 -30.98 -30.10
N TYR A 21 -49.69 -32.25 -29.91
CA TYR A 21 -49.07 -32.73 -28.67
C TYR A 21 -47.60 -32.28 -28.55
N LEU A 22 -46.85 -32.29 -29.66
CA LEU A 22 -45.49 -31.75 -29.73
C LEU A 22 -45.45 -30.23 -29.48
N SER A 23 -46.35 -29.45 -30.09
CA SER A 23 -46.43 -28.00 -29.85
C SER A 23 -46.75 -27.67 -28.40
N TYR A 24 -47.56 -28.50 -27.75
CA TYR A 24 -47.91 -28.35 -26.34
C TYR A 24 -46.68 -28.59 -25.44
N ILE A 25 -45.98 -29.70 -25.64
CA ILE A 25 -44.76 -30.04 -24.86
C ILE A 25 -43.65 -29.01 -25.10
N VAL A 26 -43.46 -28.55 -26.34
CA VAL A 26 -42.48 -27.50 -26.65
C VAL A 26 -42.84 -26.18 -25.96
N GLY A 27 -44.13 -25.82 -25.93
CA GLY A 27 -44.60 -24.66 -25.18
C GLY A 27 -44.31 -24.77 -23.69
N GLU A 28 -44.55 -25.93 -23.08
CA GLU A 28 -44.30 -26.18 -21.66
C GLU A 28 -42.80 -26.15 -21.31
N ILE A 29 -41.93 -26.74 -22.15
CA ILE A 29 -40.47 -26.67 -21.99
C ILE A 29 -39.97 -25.23 -22.10
N LEU A 30 -40.46 -24.45 -23.07
CA LEU A 30 -40.08 -23.04 -23.21
C LEU A 30 -40.53 -22.21 -22.02
N LEU A 31 -41.71 -22.47 -21.48
CA LEU A 31 -42.26 -21.75 -20.32
C LEU A 31 -41.45 -22.06 -19.05
N VAL A 32 -41.07 -23.33 -18.84
CA VAL A 32 -40.16 -23.74 -17.76
C VAL A 32 -38.77 -23.14 -17.94
N ALA A 33 -38.23 -23.15 -19.16
CA ALA A 33 -36.91 -22.58 -19.46
C ALA A 33 -36.87 -21.07 -19.19
N ILE A 34 -37.91 -20.32 -19.58
CA ILE A 34 -38.06 -18.89 -19.25
C ILE A 34 -38.11 -18.69 -17.74
N GLY A 35 -38.85 -19.54 -17.01
CA GLY A 35 -38.90 -19.50 -15.54
C GLY A 35 -37.51 -19.69 -14.90
N ILE A 36 -36.73 -20.65 -15.38
CA ILE A 36 -35.35 -20.88 -14.91
C ILE A 36 -34.43 -19.70 -15.24
N LEU A 37 -34.53 -19.14 -16.45
CA LEU A 37 -33.71 -17.99 -16.86
C LEU A 37 -34.03 -16.75 -16.01
N ILE A 38 -35.30 -16.49 -15.72
CA ILE A 38 -35.71 -15.38 -14.85
C ILE A 38 -35.21 -15.63 -13.42
N ALA A 39 -35.33 -16.85 -12.89
CA ALA A 39 -34.81 -17.18 -11.56
C ALA A 39 -33.29 -16.98 -11.45
N LEU A 40 -32.53 -17.39 -12.47
CA LEU A 40 -31.09 -17.15 -12.56
C LEU A 40 -30.75 -15.65 -12.67
N GLN A 41 -31.55 -14.86 -13.40
CA GLN A 41 -31.34 -13.41 -13.51
C GLN A 41 -31.59 -12.70 -12.19
N VAL A 42 -32.64 -13.07 -11.46
CA VAL A 42 -32.95 -12.49 -10.14
C VAL A 42 -31.86 -12.85 -9.13
N ASP A 43 -31.42 -14.11 -9.08
CA ASP A 43 -30.32 -14.55 -8.20
C ASP A 43 -28.99 -13.84 -8.53
N ASN A 44 -28.70 -13.63 -9.82
CA ASN A 44 -27.51 -12.87 -10.23
C ASN A 44 -27.62 -11.38 -9.86
N TRP A 45 -28.82 -10.79 -9.93
CA TRP A 45 -29.02 -9.38 -9.57
C TRP A 45 -28.87 -9.13 -8.07
N ASP A 46 -29.42 -10.01 -7.23
CA ASP A 46 -29.27 -9.94 -5.77
C ASP A 46 -27.79 -10.06 -5.35
N LYS A 47 -27.07 -11.02 -5.94
CA LYS A 47 -25.61 -11.17 -5.77
C LYS A 47 -24.82 -9.94 -6.22
N ASP A 48 -25.21 -9.30 -7.33
CA ASP A 48 -24.55 -8.08 -7.81
C ASP A 48 -24.79 -6.90 -6.85
N GLN A 49 -26.01 -6.79 -6.30
CA GLN A 49 -26.32 -5.75 -5.30
C GLN A 49 -25.51 -5.95 -4.00
N ASP A 50 -25.41 -7.17 -3.51
CA ASP A 50 -24.60 -7.49 -2.32
C ASP A 50 -23.11 -7.25 -2.56
N ASN A 51 -22.59 -7.64 -3.74
CA ASN A 51 -21.20 -7.36 -4.14
C ASN A 51 -20.91 -5.86 -4.17
N ARG A 52 -21.80 -5.03 -4.73
CA ARG A 52 -21.63 -3.57 -4.77
C ARG A 52 -21.64 -2.95 -3.37
N LYS A 53 -22.48 -3.47 -2.47
CA LYS A 53 -22.54 -2.99 -1.08
C LYS A 53 -21.24 -3.33 -0.34
N PHE A 54 -20.74 -4.56 -0.52
CA PHE A 54 -19.46 -5.00 0.02
C PHE A 54 -18.30 -4.16 -0.52
N GLU A 55 -18.23 -3.98 -1.84
CA GLU A 55 -17.22 -3.17 -2.52
C GLU A 55 -17.18 -1.74 -1.98
N ARG A 56 -18.34 -1.09 -1.83
CA ARG A 56 -18.42 0.26 -1.29
C ARG A 56 -17.90 0.34 0.16
N GLN A 57 -18.28 -0.60 1.01
CA GLN A 57 -17.81 -0.62 2.39
C GLN A 57 -16.29 -0.85 2.45
N TYR A 58 -15.79 -1.77 1.63
CA TYR A 58 -14.37 -2.08 1.54
C TYR A 58 -13.56 -0.88 1.03
N TYR A 59 -14.02 -0.20 -0.02
CA TYR A 59 -13.38 1.01 -0.56
C TYR A 59 -13.32 2.14 0.47
N GLN A 60 -14.34 2.30 1.31
CA GLN A 60 -14.30 3.30 2.39
C GLN A 60 -13.26 2.95 3.47
N SER A 61 -13.17 1.69 3.87
CA SER A 61 -12.14 1.24 4.82
C SER A 61 -10.74 1.43 4.24
N MET A 62 -10.53 0.99 3.00
CA MET A 62 -9.26 1.13 2.28
C MET A 62 -8.85 2.60 2.13
N LYS A 63 -9.78 3.48 1.73
CA LYS A 63 -9.52 4.92 1.65
C LYS A 63 -9.10 5.51 2.99
N THR A 64 -9.73 5.07 4.08
CA THR A 64 -9.40 5.54 5.44
C THR A 64 -7.98 5.15 5.82
N GLU A 65 -7.61 3.89 5.60
CA GLU A 65 -6.25 3.38 5.88
C GLU A 65 -5.18 4.10 5.03
N LEU A 66 -5.42 4.25 3.73
CA LEU A 66 -4.51 4.97 2.83
C LEU A 66 -4.32 6.44 3.23
N LEU A 67 -5.39 7.11 3.70
CA LEU A 67 -5.30 8.49 4.19
C LEU A 67 -4.51 8.59 5.50
N GLU A 68 -4.60 7.60 6.38
CA GLU A 68 -3.77 7.52 7.59
C GLU A 68 -2.29 7.35 7.23
N ASP A 69 -1.97 6.41 6.34
CA ASP A 69 -0.60 6.19 5.87
C ASP A 69 -0.02 7.45 5.22
N LYS A 70 -0.78 8.10 4.33
CA LYS A 70 -0.37 9.36 3.70
C LYS A 70 -0.06 10.44 4.74
N LYS A 71 -0.91 10.57 5.77
CA LYS A 71 -0.69 11.54 6.85
C LYS A 71 0.60 11.24 7.62
N GLU A 72 0.89 9.97 7.89
CA GLU A 72 2.11 9.56 8.56
C GLU A 72 3.35 9.86 7.71
N LEU A 73 3.35 9.48 6.43
CA LEU A 73 4.44 9.76 5.48
C LEU A 73 4.76 11.25 5.39
N ILE A 74 3.75 12.11 5.31
CA ILE A 74 3.92 13.58 5.34
C ILE A 74 4.62 14.02 6.63
N GLY A 75 4.22 13.45 7.78
CA GLY A 75 4.86 13.71 9.06
C GLY A 75 6.35 13.32 9.07
N GLN A 76 6.70 12.19 8.46
CA GLN A 76 8.09 11.74 8.35
C GLN A 76 8.92 12.63 7.41
N ILE A 77 8.34 13.11 6.31
CA ILE A 77 8.99 14.09 5.42
C ILE A 77 9.35 15.37 6.20
N GLU A 78 8.39 15.92 6.95
CA GLU A 78 8.63 17.15 7.73
C GLU A 78 9.64 16.92 8.87
N TYR A 79 9.62 15.74 9.49
CA TYR A 79 10.62 15.32 10.46
C TYR A 79 12.03 15.30 9.82
N GLY A 80 12.17 14.64 8.66
CA GLY A 80 13.43 14.55 7.92
C GLY A 80 13.96 15.93 7.50
N LYS A 81 13.11 16.80 6.96
CA LYS A 81 13.48 18.18 6.58
C LYS A 81 14.08 18.98 7.73
N ARG A 82 13.52 18.85 8.94
CA ARG A 82 14.02 19.53 10.14
C ARG A 82 15.45 19.09 10.47
N TYR A 83 15.72 17.78 10.51
CA TYR A 83 17.06 17.27 10.80
C TYR A 83 18.06 17.52 9.68
N LYS A 84 17.64 17.41 8.42
CA LYS A 84 18.48 17.78 7.27
C LYS A 84 19.01 19.21 7.40
N LYS A 85 18.17 20.17 7.81
CA LYS A 85 18.60 21.56 8.06
C LYS A 85 19.68 21.64 9.15
N GLN A 86 19.52 20.89 10.24
CA GLN A 86 20.50 20.84 11.34
C GLN A 86 21.82 20.20 10.89
N TYR A 87 21.76 19.09 10.16
CA TYR A 87 22.94 18.38 9.67
C TYR A 87 23.70 19.19 8.62
N ASN A 88 23.01 19.90 7.73
CA ASN A 88 23.66 20.85 6.81
C ASN A 88 24.37 21.99 7.56
N LYS A 89 23.81 22.46 8.69
CA LYS A 89 24.48 23.44 9.54
C LYS A 89 25.75 22.85 10.18
N ALA A 90 25.71 21.60 10.66
CA ALA A 90 26.89 20.92 11.18
C ALA A 90 27.99 20.77 10.13
N ILE A 91 27.63 20.36 8.89
CA ILE A 91 28.56 20.28 7.75
C ILE A 91 29.23 21.64 7.50
N ASP A 92 28.47 22.74 7.50
CA ASP A 92 29.03 24.09 7.34
C ASP A 92 30.00 24.47 8.47
N ILE A 93 29.65 24.18 9.72
CA ILE A 93 30.52 24.41 10.90
C ILE A 93 31.84 23.65 10.75
N ILE A 94 31.78 22.36 10.35
CA ILE A 94 32.95 21.50 10.18
C ILE A 94 33.84 22.02 9.05
N ASN A 95 33.26 22.27 7.87
CA ASN A 95 34.00 22.73 6.69
C ASN A 95 34.72 24.07 6.93
N ARG A 96 34.08 25.00 7.65
CA ARG A 96 34.68 26.29 8.02
C ARG A 96 35.64 26.19 9.20
N HIS A 97 35.74 25.04 9.85
CA HIS A 97 36.51 24.84 11.08
C HIS A 97 36.13 25.86 12.18
N ASP A 98 34.84 26.21 12.30
CA ASP A 98 34.37 27.23 13.24
C ASP A 98 34.35 26.73 14.69
N ARG A 99 35.52 26.76 15.33
CA ARG A 99 35.73 26.27 16.70
C ARG A 99 34.87 26.97 17.75
N LYS A 100 34.35 28.17 17.47
CA LYS A 100 33.46 28.89 18.40
C LYS A 100 32.11 28.18 18.55
N LYS A 101 31.73 27.35 17.57
CA LYS A 101 30.47 26.59 17.55
C LYS A 101 30.62 25.13 17.97
N VAL A 102 31.70 24.77 18.65
CA VAL A 102 31.96 23.38 19.05
C VAL A 102 30.84 22.76 19.89
N ASN A 103 30.23 23.51 20.82
CA ASN A 103 29.12 22.99 21.64
C ASN A 103 27.85 22.79 20.81
N GLU A 104 27.58 23.70 19.86
CA GLU A 104 26.47 23.56 18.92
C GLU A 104 26.66 22.35 18.01
N LEU A 105 27.85 22.17 17.45
CA LEU A 105 28.21 21.01 16.64
C LEU A 105 28.07 19.71 17.45
N GLY A 106 28.55 19.70 18.69
CA GLY A 106 28.38 18.58 19.61
C GLY A 106 26.91 18.27 19.86
N PHE A 107 26.06 19.29 20.05
CA PHE A 107 24.63 19.08 20.26
C PHE A 107 24.00 18.43 19.03
N ILE A 108 24.24 18.97 17.83
CA ILE A 108 23.75 18.40 16.57
C ILE A 108 24.27 16.96 16.35
N ALA A 109 25.52 16.68 16.75
CA ALA A 109 26.06 15.32 16.70
C ALA A 109 25.29 14.33 17.59
N THR A 110 24.76 14.75 18.74
CA THR A 110 23.87 13.88 19.54
C THR A 110 22.53 13.61 18.88
N GLU A 111 22.11 14.45 17.92
CA GLU A 111 20.86 14.29 17.19
C GLU A 111 20.96 13.22 16.09
N LEU A 112 22.17 12.77 15.71
CA LEU A 112 22.36 11.69 14.73
C LEU A 112 21.74 10.35 15.15
N LYS A 113 21.38 10.20 16.42
CA LYS A 113 20.60 9.05 16.90
C LYS A 113 19.13 9.08 16.48
N ASN A 114 18.65 10.24 16.05
CA ASN A 114 17.25 10.49 15.72
C ASN A 114 17.03 10.20 14.23
N PHE A 115 16.10 9.31 13.95
CA PHE A 115 15.69 8.90 12.60
C PHE A 115 14.15 8.87 12.54
N SER A 116 13.59 9.11 11.36
CA SER A 116 12.19 8.72 11.09
C SER A 116 12.08 7.20 11.14
N ASP A 117 10.88 6.67 11.41
CA ASP A 117 10.62 5.23 11.45
C ASP A 117 9.17 4.98 11.03
N PHE A 118 8.88 5.12 9.74
CA PHE A 118 7.61 4.71 9.17
C PHE A 118 7.49 3.19 9.19
N ARG A 119 6.39 2.69 9.75
CA ARG A 119 6.02 1.27 9.69
C ARG A 119 4.55 1.20 9.35
N ARG A 120 4.22 0.60 8.20
CA ARG A 120 2.82 0.40 7.86
C ARG A 120 2.17 -0.51 8.90
N LYS A 121 0.92 -0.23 9.25
CA LYS A 121 0.18 -1.05 10.21
C LYS A 121 -0.31 -2.36 9.59
N SER A 122 -0.65 -2.33 8.31
CA SER A 122 -1.16 -3.48 7.55
C SER A 122 -0.86 -3.32 6.06
N SER A 123 -0.98 -4.43 5.32
CA SER A 123 -0.92 -4.43 3.86
C SER A 123 -2.33 -4.71 3.32
N ILE A 124 -2.94 -3.69 2.73
CA ILE A 124 -4.23 -3.80 2.05
C ILE A 124 -4.14 -4.83 0.93
N TYR A 125 -3.08 -4.77 0.11
CA TYR A 125 -2.85 -5.70 -0.99
C TYR A 125 -2.78 -7.15 -0.51
N GLN A 126 -1.94 -7.42 0.50
CA GLN A 126 -1.78 -8.78 1.02
C GLN A 126 -3.07 -9.29 1.68
N THR A 127 -3.78 -8.41 2.39
CA THR A 127 -5.08 -8.74 2.98
C THR A 127 -6.08 -9.12 1.91
N LEU A 128 -6.19 -8.33 0.84
CA LEU A 128 -7.09 -8.53 -0.29
C LEU A 128 -6.83 -9.87 -1.00
N VAL A 129 -5.56 -10.21 -1.21
CA VAL A 129 -5.15 -11.49 -1.81
C VAL A 129 -5.45 -12.66 -0.88
N ASN A 130 -5.11 -12.56 0.40
CA ASN A 130 -5.25 -13.64 1.37
C ASN A 130 -6.71 -13.93 1.76
N SER A 131 -7.56 -12.90 1.83
CA SER A 131 -8.99 -13.06 2.11
C SER A 131 -9.77 -13.60 0.90
N GLY A 132 -9.16 -13.56 -0.30
CA GLY A 132 -9.85 -13.86 -1.55
C GLY A 132 -10.87 -12.79 -1.95
N GLU A 133 -10.89 -11.65 -1.26
CA GLU A 133 -11.78 -10.52 -1.55
C GLU A 133 -11.38 -9.77 -2.82
N ILE A 134 -10.16 -10.02 -3.32
CA ILE A 134 -9.67 -9.49 -4.61
C ILE A 134 -10.64 -9.70 -5.78
N LYS A 135 -11.43 -10.78 -5.74
CA LYS A 135 -12.46 -11.09 -6.76
C LYS A 135 -13.64 -10.12 -6.77
N HIS A 136 -13.84 -9.38 -5.68
CA HIS A 136 -14.92 -8.40 -5.52
C HIS A 136 -14.49 -6.97 -5.91
N VAL A 137 -13.18 -6.73 -6.13
CA VAL A 137 -12.65 -5.44 -6.60
C VAL A 137 -12.72 -5.42 -8.12
N GLN A 138 -13.72 -4.73 -8.68
CA GLN A 138 -13.94 -4.75 -10.13
C GLN A 138 -12.88 -3.94 -10.91
N ASN A 139 -12.36 -2.87 -10.30
CA ASN A 139 -11.35 -2.05 -10.93
C ASN A 139 -9.94 -2.64 -10.72
N HIS A 140 -9.50 -3.46 -11.68
CA HIS A 140 -8.18 -4.09 -11.64
C HIS A 140 -7.00 -3.11 -11.62
N SER A 141 -7.20 -1.85 -12.02
CA SER A 141 -6.16 -0.81 -11.92
C SER A 141 -5.83 -0.48 -10.46
N ILE A 142 -6.81 -0.59 -9.56
CA ILE A 142 -6.62 -0.41 -8.12
C ILE A 142 -5.71 -1.50 -7.57
N ILE A 143 -5.90 -2.74 -8.01
CA ILE A 143 -5.07 -3.88 -7.58
C ILE A 143 -3.60 -3.67 -7.98
N GLY A 144 -3.34 -3.24 -9.23
CA GLY A 144 -2.00 -2.94 -9.69
C GLY A 144 -1.33 -1.82 -8.88
N ALA A 145 -2.06 -0.72 -8.65
CA ALA A 145 -1.54 0.39 -7.85
C ALA A 145 -1.29 0.01 -6.38
N LEU A 146 -2.12 -0.87 -5.79
CA LEU A 146 -1.88 -1.42 -4.45
C LEU A 146 -0.62 -2.30 -4.39
N GLN A 147 -0.34 -3.07 -5.45
CA GLN A 147 0.88 -3.85 -5.56
C GLN A 147 2.14 -2.96 -5.70
N ASP A 148 2.04 -1.87 -6.47
CA ASP A 148 3.10 -0.88 -6.59
C ASP A 148 3.35 -0.19 -5.24
N LEU A 149 2.29 0.20 -4.53
CA LEU A 149 2.38 0.78 -3.19
C LEU A 149 3.03 -0.18 -2.18
N GLU A 150 2.65 -1.46 -2.21
CA GLU A 150 3.25 -2.50 -1.38
C GLU A 150 4.76 -2.61 -1.61
N SER A 151 5.20 -2.52 -2.87
CA SER A 151 6.61 -2.56 -3.24
C SER A 151 7.36 -1.31 -2.71
N GLU A 152 6.74 -0.13 -2.81
CA GLU A 152 7.32 1.11 -2.30
C GLU A 152 7.43 1.10 -0.76
N TYR A 153 6.42 0.57 -0.05
CA TYR A 153 6.46 0.40 1.40
C TYR A 153 7.60 -0.52 1.86
N LEU A 154 7.81 -1.65 1.19
CA LEU A 154 8.93 -2.54 1.49
C LEU A 154 10.29 -1.84 1.28
N TYR A 155 10.38 -0.95 0.30
CA TYR A 155 11.60 -0.17 0.07
C TYR A 155 11.80 0.89 1.16
N ILE A 156 10.73 1.60 1.53
CA ILE A 156 10.71 2.55 2.64
C ILE A 156 11.21 1.88 3.93
N GLU A 157 10.60 0.76 4.34
CA GLU A 157 10.96 0.06 5.59
C GLU A 157 12.44 -0.36 5.62
N ARG A 158 12.99 -0.74 4.46
CA ARG A 158 14.43 -1.04 4.33
C ARG A 158 15.29 0.19 4.56
N LEU A 159 14.94 1.34 3.99
CA LEU A 159 15.67 2.59 4.23
C LEU A 159 15.54 3.07 5.69
N GLU A 160 14.40 2.82 6.33
CA GLU A 160 14.23 3.04 7.77
C GLU A 160 15.21 2.22 8.60
N ASP A 161 15.34 0.93 8.27
CA ASP A 161 16.27 0.02 8.93
C ASP A 161 17.73 0.44 8.73
N VAL A 162 18.10 0.84 7.50
CA VAL A 162 19.44 1.37 7.21
C VAL A 162 19.73 2.63 8.04
N HIS A 163 18.78 3.56 8.13
CA HIS A 163 18.98 4.78 8.92
C HIS A 163 19.09 4.46 10.42
N ARG A 164 18.22 3.59 10.95
CA ARG A 164 18.31 3.13 12.34
C ARG A 164 19.68 2.52 12.64
N GLN A 165 20.18 1.65 11.76
CA GLN A 165 21.49 1.02 11.95
C GLN A 165 22.60 2.07 11.95
N ALA A 166 22.60 2.99 10.97
CA ALA A 166 23.57 4.08 10.91
C ALA A 166 23.52 4.96 12.16
N ALA A 167 22.34 5.25 12.70
CA ALA A 167 22.17 6.00 13.93
C ALA A 167 22.83 5.29 15.14
N MET A 168 22.63 3.98 15.27
CA MET A 168 23.25 3.17 16.33
C MET A 168 24.78 3.04 16.18
N ASP A 169 25.26 2.88 14.95
CA ASP A 169 26.69 2.79 14.65
C ASP A 169 27.41 4.11 14.95
N ASN A 170 26.80 5.25 14.59
CA ASN A 170 27.36 6.57 14.88
C ASN A 170 27.43 6.85 16.39
N LEU A 171 26.37 6.48 17.14
CA LEU A 171 26.34 6.60 18.59
C LEU A 171 27.52 5.86 19.24
N SER A 172 27.71 4.60 18.85
CA SER A 172 28.74 3.72 19.42
C SER A 172 30.16 4.06 18.98
N THR A 173 30.36 4.58 17.76
CA THR A 173 31.69 4.80 17.19
C THR A 173 32.37 6.05 17.74
N TRP A 174 31.72 7.22 17.67
CA TRP A 174 32.41 8.49 17.94
C TRP A 174 31.63 9.46 18.82
N VAL A 175 30.29 9.41 18.83
CA VAL A 175 29.47 10.35 19.62
C VAL A 175 29.72 10.15 21.12
N ILE A 176 29.65 8.91 21.61
CA ILE A 176 29.94 8.59 23.04
C ILE A 176 31.39 8.95 23.40
N SER A 177 32.32 8.78 22.48
CA SER A 177 33.74 9.13 22.68
C SER A 177 33.98 10.64 22.74
N ALA A 178 33.20 11.44 22.01
CA ALA A 178 33.38 12.87 21.87
C ALA A 178 32.58 13.71 22.88
N ILE A 179 31.49 13.17 23.43
CA ILE A 179 30.48 13.94 24.17
C ILE A 179 30.24 13.34 25.55
N GLN A 180 30.39 14.17 26.58
CA GLN A 180 29.85 13.91 27.91
C GLN A 180 28.42 14.46 27.98
N TRP A 181 27.45 13.63 28.34
CA TRP A 181 26.03 14.02 28.30
C TRP A 181 25.58 14.75 29.57
N GLN A 182 26.20 14.45 30.71
CA GLN A 182 25.82 15.01 32.00
C GLN A 182 27.08 15.41 32.82
N PRO A 183 27.30 16.72 33.09
CA PRO A 183 26.71 17.84 32.33
C PRO A 183 27.13 17.79 30.85
N PHE A 184 26.32 18.38 29.97
CA PHE A 184 26.64 18.41 28.54
C PHE A 184 27.97 19.13 28.30
N LYS A 185 28.94 18.41 27.72
CA LYS A 185 30.25 18.95 27.36
C LYS A 185 30.84 18.17 26.19
N VAL A 186 31.37 18.89 25.21
CA VAL A 186 32.24 18.27 24.20
C VAL A 186 33.60 18.02 24.84
N HIS A 187 33.94 16.75 25.06
CA HIS A 187 35.18 16.35 25.73
C HIS A 187 36.34 16.16 24.75
N LYS A 188 36.07 15.67 23.52
CA LYS A 188 37.06 15.48 22.45
C LYS A 188 36.68 16.26 21.19
N PRO A 189 36.87 17.60 21.18
CA PRO A 189 36.43 18.45 20.08
C PRO A 189 37.12 18.16 18.76
N GLU A 190 38.35 17.66 18.76
CA GLU A 190 39.10 17.27 17.55
C GLU A 190 38.39 16.18 16.73
N LEU A 191 37.68 15.26 17.38
CA LEU A 191 36.92 14.21 16.69
C LEU A 191 35.76 14.79 15.87
N LEU A 192 35.08 15.82 16.38
CA LEU A 192 33.91 16.41 15.74
C LEU A 192 34.21 17.12 14.42
N TYR A 193 35.45 17.59 14.23
CA TYR A 193 35.88 18.29 13.01
C TYR A 193 36.65 17.36 12.06
N GLY A 194 36.70 16.06 12.35
CA GLY A 194 37.31 15.07 11.48
C GLY A 194 36.45 14.78 10.25
N HIS A 195 37.10 14.30 9.18
CA HIS A 195 36.43 13.94 7.93
C HIS A 195 35.37 12.83 8.13
N ILE A 196 35.56 11.93 9.10
CA ILE A 196 34.59 10.88 9.42
C ILE A 196 33.24 11.50 9.82
N VAL A 197 33.24 12.45 10.75
CA VAL A 197 32.02 13.10 11.23
C VAL A 197 31.35 13.90 10.12
N ASN A 198 32.15 14.61 9.31
CA ASN A 198 31.61 15.33 8.15
C ASN A 198 30.93 14.38 7.16
N ASN A 199 31.60 13.27 6.81
CA ASN A 199 31.07 12.27 5.90
C ASN A 199 29.81 11.60 6.47
N THR A 200 29.76 11.34 7.77
CA THR A 200 28.55 10.85 8.45
C THR A 200 27.38 11.80 8.21
N PHE A 201 27.52 13.10 8.47
CA PHE A 201 26.43 14.05 8.24
C PHE A 201 26.02 14.11 6.77
N VAL A 202 26.97 14.11 5.84
CA VAL A 202 26.68 14.12 4.40
C VAL A 202 25.88 12.87 3.98
N LEU A 203 26.30 11.68 4.45
CA LEU A 203 25.60 10.42 4.16
C LEU A 203 24.19 10.40 4.73
N ILE A 204 24.00 10.85 5.98
CA ILE A 204 22.68 10.91 6.62
C ILE A 204 21.78 11.92 5.91
N VAL A 205 22.31 13.07 5.46
CA VAL A 205 21.55 14.02 4.63
C VAL A 205 21.10 13.38 3.32
N GLY A 206 21.98 12.66 2.63
CA GLY A 206 21.63 11.92 1.41
C GLY A 206 20.55 10.87 1.64
N LEU A 207 20.65 10.12 2.74
CA LEU A 207 19.64 9.12 3.12
C LEU A 207 18.29 9.77 3.45
N ILE A 208 18.27 10.93 4.10
CA ILE A 208 17.03 11.69 4.34
C ILE A 208 16.40 12.12 3.02
N ASP A 209 17.20 12.57 2.04
CA ASP A 209 16.68 12.98 0.73
C ASP A 209 16.08 11.81 -0.04
N GLU A 210 16.76 10.66 -0.05
CA GLU A 210 16.24 9.44 -0.66
C GLU A 210 14.94 8.99 0.00
N LYS A 211 14.89 8.97 1.33
CA LYS A 211 13.67 8.65 2.10
C LYS A 211 12.53 9.60 1.77
N ASN A 212 12.78 10.91 1.73
CA ASN A 212 11.76 11.89 1.36
C ASN A 212 11.21 11.67 -0.05
N GLN A 213 12.06 11.27 -1.01
CA GLN A 213 11.63 10.98 -2.37
C GLN A 213 10.70 9.76 -2.41
N VAL A 214 11.06 8.67 -1.73
CA VAL A 214 10.22 7.45 -1.72
C VAL A 214 8.93 7.63 -0.94
N TYR A 215 8.94 8.41 0.16
CA TYR A 215 7.71 8.78 0.85
C TYR A 215 6.78 9.58 -0.09
N GLN A 216 7.33 10.51 -0.86
CA GLN A 216 6.54 11.28 -1.83
C GLN A 216 5.98 10.38 -2.94
N ASN A 217 6.76 9.44 -3.46
CA ASN A 217 6.28 8.46 -4.45
C ASN A 217 5.11 7.64 -3.89
N ALA A 218 5.21 7.15 -2.66
CA ALA A 218 4.13 6.41 -2.00
C ALA A 218 2.88 7.28 -1.83
N ILE A 219 3.03 8.55 -1.43
CA ILE A 219 1.91 9.51 -1.35
C ILE A 219 1.24 9.70 -2.72
N ASP A 220 2.02 9.82 -3.79
CA ASP A 220 1.49 9.99 -5.15
C ASP A 220 0.72 8.75 -5.63
N ILE A 221 1.18 7.55 -5.26
CA ILE A 221 0.46 6.28 -5.53
C ILE A 221 -0.84 6.22 -4.72
N ILE A 222 -0.79 6.57 -3.43
CA ILE A 222 -1.98 6.66 -2.57
C ILE A 222 -3.03 7.59 -3.18
N ASP A 223 -2.63 8.79 -3.62
CA ASP A 223 -3.55 9.75 -4.21
C ASP A 223 -4.22 9.23 -5.49
N LYS A 224 -3.47 8.51 -6.34
CA LYS A 224 -4.03 7.84 -7.52
C LYS A 224 -5.04 6.77 -7.13
N ILE A 225 -4.75 5.97 -6.11
CA ILE A 225 -5.69 4.94 -5.62
C ILE A 225 -6.96 5.60 -5.11
N ILE A 226 -6.85 6.66 -4.31
CA ILE A 226 -8.01 7.38 -3.77
C ILE A 226 -8.85 7.97 -4.91
N GLU A 227 -8.25 8.55 -5.94
CA GLU A 227 -8.97 9.05 -7.11
C GLU A 227 -9.74 7.93 -7.84
N MET A 228 -9.16 6.74 -7.93
CA MET A 228 -9.84 5.57 -8.52
C MET A 228 -10.98 5.04 -7.65
N LEU A 229 -10.89 5.18 -6.33
CA LEU A 229 -11.94 4.76 -5.39
C LEU A 229 -13.14 5.69 -5.36
N ASP A 230 -12.96 6.95 -5.76
CA ASP A 230 -14.01 7.96 -5.80
C ASP A 230 -14.80 7.97 -7.12
N LYS A 231 -14.39 7.18 -8.11
CA LYS A 231 -15.08 7.00 -9.41
C LYS A 231 -16.09 5.87 -9.36
#